data_AF-A0A7V5IEI3-F1
#
_entry.id   AF-A0A7V5IEI3-F1
#
_cell.length_a   1.000
_cell.length_b   1.000
_cell.length_c   1.000
_cell.angle_alpha   90.00
_cell.angle_beta   90.00
_cell.angle_gamma   90.00
#
_symmetry.space_group_name_H-M   'P 1'
#
loop_
_entity.id
_entity.type
_entity.pdbx_description
1 polymer ?
#
loop_
_entity_poly.entity_id
_entity_poly.type
_entity_poly.pdbx_seq_one_letter_code
_entity_poly.pdbx_strand_id
1 'polypeptide(L)'
;MSIIIDSERGEKVAELLYTSFSTNGIHGRTDMPEDIMPNGVARGSLEHIFFITLTVSIDYQRDAPSLWASSRKTFEDPETRYLFNPKLLNETPFDKIIEDMQKYGLSKKPQKDAYIWRTVGITFYKKWEGNPCNFLEDCNWDSR
;
A
#
# COMPACT_ATOMS: atom_id res chain seq x y z
N MET A 1 13.01 11.22 35.98
CA MET A 1 13.38 12.22 34.95
C MET A 1 12.09 12.71 34.33
N SER A 2 11.76 14.00 34.46
CA SER A 2 10.64 14.58 33.71
C SER A 2 11.13 14.94 32.31
N ILE A 3 10.34 14.59 31.29
CA ILE A 3 10.56 15.09 29.93
C ILE A 3 10.27 16.60 29.97
N ILE A 4 11.22 17.43 29.55
CA ILE A 4 11.05 18.88 29.41
C ILE A 4 10.73 19.13 27.92
N ILE A 5 9.64 19.86 27.66
CA ILE A 5 9.28 20.27 26.30
C ILE A 5 10.13 21.50 25.93
N ASP A 6 10.86 21.40 24.84
CA ASP A 6 11.63 22.49 24.25
C ASP A 6 10.90 22.99 22.99
N SER A 7 9.95 23.92 23.19
CA SER A 7 9.09 24.42 22.13
C SER A 7 9.86 25.22 21.07
N GLU A 8 10.87 25.99 21.48
CA GLU A 8 11.67 26.80 20.56
C GLU A 8 12.47 25.92 19.60
N ARG A 9 13.09 24.85 20.12
CA ARG A 9 13.75 23.86 19.27
C ARG A 9 12.75 23.12 18.38
N GLY A 10 11.58 22.78 18.92
CA GLY A 10 10.50 22.12 18.17
C GLY A 10 10.06 22.93 16.95
N GLU A 11 9.84 24.23 17.11
CA GLU A 11 9.45 25.14 16.03
C GLU A 11 10.51 25.22 14.94
N LYS A 12 11.79 25.39 15.30
CA LYS A 12 12.90 25.41 14.35
C LYS A 12 13.01 24.10 13.56
N VAL A 13 12.84 22.96 14.23
CA VAL A 13 12.85 21.65 13.56
C VAL A 13 11.65 21.52 12.62
N ALA A 14 10.47 22.00 13.02
CA ALA A 14 9.28 21.96 12.19
C ALA A 14 9.46 22.78 10.89
N GLU A 15 10.01 23.99 10.97
CA GLU A 15 10.30 24.82 9.80
C GLU A 15 11.30 24.14 8.85
N LEU A 16 12.37 23.54 9.39
CA LEU A 16 13.37 22.82 8.60
C LEU A 16 12.76 21.61 7.90
N LEU A 17 11.97 20.81 8.62
CA LEU A 17 11.31 19.63 8.06
C LEU A 17 10.29 20.01 7.00
N TYR A 18 9.47 21.03 7.24
CA TYR A 18 8.49 21.53 6.28
C TYR A 18 9.17 22.04 5.01
N THR A 19 10.18 22.90 5.16
CA THR A 19 10.95 23.43 4.02
C THR A 19 11.58 22.31 3.20
N SER A 20 12.17 21.32 3.88
CA SER A 20 12.78 20.18 3.20
C SER A 20 11.75 19.33 2.47
N PHE A 21 10.62 19.02 3.11
CA PHE A 21 9.51 18.26 2.52
C PHE A 21 8.94 18.96 1.28
N SER A 22 8.71 20.28 1.35
CA SER A 22 8.12 21.07 0.25
C SER A 22 9.07 21.37 -0.91
N THR A 23 10.35 21.01 -0.81
CA THR A 23 11.36 21.28 -1.85
C THR A 23 11.91 19.99 -2.45
N ASN A 24 13.08 19.54 -1.99
CA ASN A 24 13.79 18.40 -2.56
C ASN A 24 13.72 17.15 -1.65
N GLY A 25 13.01 17.20 -0.54
CA GLY A 25 13.07 16.18 0.51
C GLY A 25 14.42 16.18 1.25
N ILE A 26 14.45 15.55 2.43
CA ILE A 26 15.66 15.48 3.27
C ILE A 26 16.78 14.63 2.63
N HIS A 27 16.43 13.82 1.63
CA HIS A 27 17.34 12.93 0.90
C HIS A 27 17.63 13.41 -0.53
N GLY A 28 17.23 14.65 -0.88
CA GLY A 28 17.45 15.20 -2.22
C GLY A 28 16.55 14.62 -3.32
N ARG A 29 15.53 13.86 -2.93
CA ARG A 29 14.44 13.40 -3.79
C ARG A 29 13.12 13.38 -3.02
N THR A 30 12.01 13.56 -3.74
CA THR A 30 10.64 13.50 -3.19
C THR A 30 9.81 12.36 -3.76
N ASP A 31 10.31 11.68 -4.80
CA ASP A 31 9.61 10.58 -5.44
C ASP A 31 9.67 9.33 -4.56
N MET A 32 8.50 8.80 -4.26
CA MET A 32 8.32 7.59 -3.49
C MET A 32 7.97 6.42 -4.42
N PRO A 33 8.36 5.17 -4.09
CA PRO A 33 8.08 4.02 -4.94
C PRO A 33 6.59 3.76 -5.18
N GLU A 34 5.72 4.21 -4.25
CA GLU A 34 4.27 4.23 -4.35
C GLU A 34 3.70 5.26 -5.33
N ASP A 35 4.46 6.30 -5.70
CA ASP A 35 4.02 7.30 -6.68
C ASP A 35 3.96 6.74 -8.11
N ILE A 36 4.66 5.64 -8.35
CA ILE A 36 4.76 4.95 -9.64
C ILE A 36 3.62 3.93 -9.76
N MET A 37 2.63 4.27 -10.59
CA MET A 37 1.45 3.46 -10.85
C MET A 37 1.75 2.29 -11.81
N PRO A 38 0.94 1.21 -11.77
CA PRO A 38 0.95 0.20 -12.82
C PRO A 38 0.49 0.78 -14.17
N ASN A 39 0.95 0.16 -15.26
CA ASN A 39 0.61 0.58 -16.61
C ASN A 39 -0.90 0.54 -16.86
N GLY A 40 -1.44 1.64 -17.43
CA GLY A 40 -2.86 1.77 -17.79
C GLY A 40 -3.80 2.03 -16.61
N VAL A 41 -3.28 2.19 -15.39
CA VAL A 41 -4.10 2.51 -14.20
C VAL A 41 -4.23 4.02 -14.04
N ALA A 42 -5.47 4.52 -14.00
CA ALA A 42 -5.73 5.93 -13.74
C ALA A 42 -5.55 6.26 -12.25
N ARG A 43 -4.88 7.38 -11.95
CA ARG A 43 -4.71 7.87 -10.57
C ARG A 43 -6.08 8.10 -9.93
N GLY A 44 -6.25 7.58 -8.72
CA GLY A 44 -7.50 7.68 -7.96
C GLY A 44 -8.61 6.71 -8.40
N SER A 45 -8.40 5.91 -9.43
CA SER A 45 -9.33 4.82 -9.76
C SER A 45 -9.40 3.77 -8.65
N LEU A 46 -10.46 2.96 -8.63
CA LEU A 46 -10.59 1.87 -7.68
C LEU A 46 -9.42 0.87 -7.76
N GLU A 47 -8.94 0.58 -8.98
CA GLU A 47 -7.77 -0.27 -9.20
C GLU A 47 -6.51 0.33 -8.57
N HIS A 48 -6.30 1.64 -8.73
CA HIS A 48 -5.19 2.36 -8.09
C HIS A 48 -5.25 2.28 -6.57
N ILE A 49 -6.43 2.52 -6.00
CA ILE A 49 -6.64 2.52 -4.55
C ILE A 49 -6.38 1.11 -3.98
N PHE A 50 -6.84 0.05 -4.63
CA PHE A 50 -6.55 -1.32 -4.19
C PHE A 50 -5.09 -1.71 -4.35
N PHE A 51 -4.46 -1.30 -5.45
CA PHE A 51 -3.04 -1.52 -5.68
C PHE A 51 -2.21 -0.98 -4.52
N ILE A 52 -2.46 0.27 -4.11
CA ILE A 52 -1.82 0.89 -2.96
C ILE A 52 -2.18 0.17 -1.67
N THR A 53 -3.48 0.00 -1.40
CA THR A 53 -3.99 -0.57 -0.14
C THR A 53 -3.38 -1.94 0.17
N LEU A 54 -3.35 -2.83 -0.82
CA LEU A 54 -2.82 -4.18 -0.65
C LEU A 54 -1.29 -4.18 -0.59
N THR A 55 -0.61 -3.39 -1.43
CA THR A 55 0.86 -3.30 -1.40
C THR A 55 1.35 -2.80 -0.05
N VAL A 56 0.75 -1.74 0.48
CA VAL A 56 1.09 -1.16 1.79
C VAL A 56 0.86 -2.16 2.94
N SER A 57 -0.15 -3.04 2.82
CA SER A 57 -0.47 -4.01 3.88
C SER A 57 0.69 -4.96 4.23
N ILE A 58 1.67 -5.12 3.33
CA ILE A 58 2.86 -5.96 3.54
C ILE A 58 4.19 -5.19 3.46
N ASP A 59 4.17 -3.85 3.43
CA ASP A 59 5.36 -2.99 3.25
C ASP A 59 6.19 -2.80 4.55
N TYR A 60 5.65 -3.20 5.70
CA TYR A 60 6.35 -3.07 6.97
C TYR A 60 7.65 -3.91 7.02
N GLN A 61 8.78 -3.25 7.32
CA GLN A 61 10.13 -3.84 7.35
C GLN A 61 10.54 -4.50 6.03
N ARG A 62 10.18 -3.88 4.90
CA ARG A 62 10.56 -4.30 3.56
C ARG A 62 11.53 -3.33 2.91
N ASP A 63 12.23 -3.82 1.89
CA ASP A 63 12.84 -2.98 0.87
C ASP A 63 11.69 -2.44 -0.02
N ALA A 64 11.27 -1.21 0.24
CA ALA A 64 10.13 -0.60 -0.44
C ALA A 64 10.35 -0.53 -1.97
N PRO A 65 11.48 -0.03 -2.52
CA PRO A 65 11.70 -0.02 -3.96
C PRO A 65 11.50 -1.38 -4.63
N SER A 66 12.02 -2.45 -4.01
CA SER A 66 11.87 -3.82 -4.51
C SER A 66 10.44 -4.32 -4.40
N LEU A 67 9.76 -4.09 -3.28
CA LEU A 67 8.38 -4.51 -3.08
C LEU A 67 7.46 -3.87 -4.12
N TRP A 68 7.50 -2.55 -4.25
CA TRP A 68 6.63 -1.82 -5.18
C TRP A 68 6.91 -2.18 -6.64
N ALA A 69 8.17 -2.46 -7.00
CA ALA A 69 8.50 -3.00 -8.33
C ALA A 69 7.92 -4.41 -8.55
N SER A 70 7.98 -5.30 -7.57
CA SER A 70 7.35 -6.62 -7.62
C SER A 70 5.82 -6.54 -7.66
N SER A 71 5.22 -5.62 -6.92
CA SER A 71 3.77 -5.36 -6.95
C SER A 71 3.30 -4.95 -8.33
N ARG A 72 4.00 -4.00 -8.99
CA ARG A 72 3.65 -3.59 -10.36
C ARG A 72 3.74 -4.75 -11.35
N LYS A 73 4.82 -5.54 -11.32
CA LYS A 73 4.96 -6.74 -12.17
C LYS A 73 3.81 -7.74 -11.93
N THR A 74 3.44 -7.94 -10.67
CA THR A 74 2.34 -8.84 -10.30
C THR A 74 0.98 -8.30 -10.76
N PHE A 75 0.78 -6.98 -10.72
CA PHE A 75 -0.44 -6.34 -11.19
C PHE A 75 -0.58 -6.38 -12.72
N GLU A 76 0.54 -6.18 -13.42
CA GLU A 76 0.58 -6.09 -14.89
C GLU A 76 0.51 -7.45 -15.58
N ASP A 77 0.88 -8.53 -14.90
CA ASP A 77 0.72 -9.89 -15.39
C ASP A 77 -0.75 -10.36 -15.31
N PRO A 78 -1.40 -10.70 -16.44
CA PRO A 78 -2.78 -11.18 -16.46
C PRO A 78 -3.03 -12.42 -15.57
N GLU A 79 -2.04 -13.28 -15.37
CA GLU A 79 -2.18 -14.49 -14.55
C GLU A 79 -2.25 -14.18 -13.05
N THR A 80 -1.63 -13.08 -12.61
CA THR A 80 -1.55 -12.71 -11.20
C THR A 80 -2.33 -11.44 -10.85
N ARG A 81 -2.85 -10.70 -11.84
CA ARG A 81 -3.65 -9.48 -11.63
C ARG A 81 -4.84 -9.67 -10.70
N TYR A 82 -5.40 -10.89 -10.67
CA TYR A 82 -6.51 -11.23 -9.77
C TYR A 82 -6.17 -11.03 -8.29
N LEU A 83 -4.88 -11.05 -7.91
CA LEU A 83 -4.42 -10.79 -6.54
C LEU A 83 -4.83 -9.39 -6.05
N PHE A 84 -5.14 -8.46 -6.96
CA PHE A 84 -5.61 -7.11 -6.64
C PHE A 84 -7.13 -6.97 -6.75
N ASN A 85 -7.86 -8.06 -7.02
CA ASN A 85 -9.31 -8.08 -7.06
C ASN A 85 -9.86 -8.72 -5.78
N PRO A 86 -10.59 -7.96 -4.94
CA PRO A 86 -11.01 -8.43 -3.62
C PRO A 86 -12.03 -9.58 -3.68
N LYS A 87 -12.86 -9.63 -4.74
CA LYS A 87 -13.78 -10.75 -4.99
C LYS A 87 -13.00 -12.02 -5.37
N LEU A 88 -12.05 -11.92 -6.30
CA LEU A 88 -11.26 -13.06 -6.75
C LEU A 88 -10.34 -13.62 -5.65
N LEU A 89 -9.83 -12.76 -4.76
CA LEU A 89 -9.11 -13.19 -3.53
C LEU A 89 -9.99 -14.02 -2.58
N ASN A 90 -11.30 -13.76 -2.55
CA ASN A 90 -12.25 -14.54 -1.74
C ASN A 90 -12.50 -15.92 -2.36
N GLU A 91 -12.58 -15.99 -3.69
CA GLU A 91 -12.92 -17.20 -4.45
C GLU A 91 -11.72 -18.12 -4.70
N THR A 92 -10.50 -17.57 -4.73
CA THR A 92 -9.30 -18.34 -5.08
C THR A 92 -8.77 -19.15 -3.88
N PRO A 93 -8.36 -20.42 -4.09
CA PRO A 93 -7.72 -21.22 -3.05
C PRO A 93 -6.47 -20.55 -2.48
N PHE A 94 -6.25 -20.71 -1.17
CA PHE A 94 -5.14 -20.04 -0.49
C PHE A 94 -3.77 -20.44 -1.02
N ASP A 95 -3.57 -21.73 -1.33
CA ASP A 95 -2.31 -22.23 -1.86
C ASP A 95 -1.93 -21.59 -3.20
N LYS A 96 -2.93 -21.34 -4.06
CA LYS A 96 -2.72 -20.63 -5.33
C LYS A 96 -2.32 -19.17 -5.11
N ILE A 97 -2.92 -18.50 -4.13
CA ILE A 97 -2.54 -17.12 -3.76
C ILE A 97 -1.07 -17.09 -3.29
N ILE A 98 -0.65 -18.05 -2.46
CA ILE A 98 0.74 -18.14 -2.00
C ILE A 98 1.69 -18.31 -3.20
N GLU A 99 1.39 -19.26 -4.09
CA GLU A 99 2.18 -19.54 -5.29
C GLU A 99 2.32 -18.29 -6.18
N ASP A 100 1.20 -17.67 -6.54
CA ASP A 100 1.18 -16.53 -7.46
C ASP A 100 1.87 -15.29 -6.84
N MET A 101 1.77 -15.09 -5.52
CA MET A 101 2.52 -14.05 -4.81
C MET A 101 4.04 -14.31 -4.75
N GLN A 102 4.52 -15.50 -5.09
CA GLN A 102 5.96 -15.78 -5.23
C GLN A 102 6.49 -15.48 -6.63
N LYS A 103 5.64 -15.49 -7.68
CA LYS A 103 6.06 -15.42 -9.09
C LYS A 103 7.04 -14.27 -9.39
N TYR A 104 6.77 -13.09 -8.85
CA TYR A 104 7.62 -11.90 -9.00
C TYR A 104 8.31 -11.46 -7.70
N GLY A 105 8.33 -12.32 -6.67
CA GLY A 105 8.91 -12.00 -5.37
C GLY A 105 8.13 -10.95 -4.57
N LEU A 106 6.83 -10.81 -4.81
CA LEU A 106 5.94 -9.92 -4.06
C LEU A 106 5.97 -10.24 -2.55
N SER A 107 5.85 -11.52 -2.21
CA SER A 107 5.93 -12.01 -0.84
C SER A 107 7.34 -12.49 -0.46
N LYS A 108 7.82 -12.08 0.72
CA LYS A 108 9.06 -12.59 1.35
C LYS A 108 8.77 -13.58 2.48
N LYS A 109 7.55 -13.57 3.02
CA LYS A 109 7.06 -14.51 4.02
C LYS A 109 5.82 -15.21 3.45
N PRO A 110 5.98 -16.23 2.59
CA PRO A 110 4.94 -16.80 1.73
C PRO A 110 3.57 -16.93 2.40
N GLN A 111 3.53 -17.62 3.54
CA GLN A 111 2.30 -17.86 4.29
C GLN A 111 1.73 -16.59 4.94
N LYS A 112 2.60 -15.81 5.59
CA LYS A 112 2.17 -14.64 6.38
C LYS A 112 1.71 -13.49 5.48
N ASP A 113 2.47 -13.20 4.43
CA ASP A 113 2.16 -12.12 3.49
C ASP A 113 0.86 -12.45 2.74
N ALA A 114 0.70 -13.69 2.25
CA ALA A 114 -0.54 -14.13 1.62
C ALA A 114 -1.74 -14.09 2.57
N TYR A 115 -1.55 -14.46 3.83
CA TYR A 115 -2.61 -14.38 4.84
C TYR A 115 -3.06 -12.93 5.06
N ILE A 116 -2.12 -11.99 5.24
CA ILE A 116 -2.41 -10.56 5.41
C ILE A 116 -3.13 -10.03 4.16
N TRP A 117 -2.56 -10.28 2.98
CA TRP A 117 -3.07 -9.81 1.70
C TRP A 117 -4.52 -10.25 1.45
N ARG A 118 -4.77 -11.55 1.62
CA ARG A 118 -6.11 -12.13 1.48
C ARG A 118 -7.06 -11.60 2.55
N THR A 119 -6.62 -11.48 3.80
CA THR A 119 -7.47 -10.98 4.90
C THR A 119 -7.93 -9.55 4.64
N VAL A 120 -7.02 -8.66 4.26
CA VAL A 120 -7.33 -7.26 3.95
C VAL A 120 -8.28 -7.18 2.75
N GLY A 121 -7.95 -7.86 1.64
CA GLY A 121 -8.78 -7.86 0.44
C GLY A 121 -10.19 -8.40 0.67
N ILE A 122 -10.32 -9.54 1.36
CA ILE A 122 -11.63 -10.13 1.69
C ILE A 122 -12.42 -9.24 2.65
N THR A 123 -11.77 -8.57 3.60
CA THR A 123 -12.46 -7.67 4.52
C THR A 123 -13.10 -6.51 3.77
N PHE A 124 -12.36 -5.87 2.85
CA PHE A 124 -12.94 -4.85 1.98
C PHE A 124 -14.06 -5.39 1.10
N TYR A 125 -13.91 -6.58 0.52
CA TYR A 125 -14.97 -7.21 -0.26
C TYR A 125 -16.27 -7.37 0.55
N LYS A 126 -16.17 -7.97 1.74
CA LYS A 126 -17.35 -8.39 2.51
C LYS A 126 -18.03 -7.26 3.26
N LYS A 127 -17.28 -6.25 3.70
CA LYS A 127 -17.82 -5.16 4.53
C LYS A 127 -18.13 -3.89 3.74
N TRP A 128 -17.39 -3.64 2.67
CA TRP A 128 -17.39 -2.37 1.96
C TRP A 128 -17.45 -2.56 0.44
N GLU A 129 -18.06 -3.67 0.01
CA GLU A 129 -18.32 -4.00 -1.40
C GLU A 129 -17.06 -3.99 -2.30
N GLY A 130 -15.90 -4.17 -1.69
CA GLY A 130 -14.62 -4.05 -2.39
C GLY A 130 -14.37 -2.62 -2.82
N ASN A 131 -14.63 -1.63 -1.97
CA ASN A 131 -14.24 -0.23 -2.16
C ASN A 131 -13.71 0.38 -0.84
N PRO A 132 -12.40 0.66 -0.71
CA PRO A 132 -11.83 1.29 0.47
C PRO A 132 -12.39 2.68 0.79
N CYS A 133 -12.93 3.41 -0.19
CA CYS A 133 -13.60 4.68 0.08
C CYS A 133 -14.85 4.50 0.95
N ASN A 134 -15.60 3.40 0.77
CA ASN A 134 -16.77 3.11 1.60
C ASN A 134 -16.38 2.85 3.07
N PHE A 135 -15.17 2.34 3.33
CA PHE A 135 -14.64 2.22 4.70
C PHE A 135 -14.37 3.58 5.33
N LEU A 136 -13.80 4.51 4.58
CA LEU A 136 -13.56 5.88 5.06
C LEU A 136 -14.88 6.59 5.38
N GLU A 137 -15.88 6.45 4.50
CA GLU A 137 -17.23 6.99 4.72
C GLU A 137 -17.89 6.38 5.97
N ASP A 138 -17.79 5.07 6.18
CA ASP A 138 -18.29 4.37 7.38
C ASP A 138 -17.60 4.85 8.67
N CYS A 139 -16.35 5.33 8.57
CA CYS A 139 -15.62 5.97 9.66
C CYS A 139 -15.96 7.45 9.86
N ASN A 140 -16.86 8.04 9.06
CA ASN A 140 -17.13 9.47 8.99
C ASN A 140 -15.90 10.30 8.61
N TRP A 141 -15.04 9.76 7.75
CA TRP A 141 -13.87 10.47 7.21
C TRP A 141 -14.12 10.90 5.77
N ASP A 142 -13.38 11.94 5.35
CA ASP A 142 -13.45 12.40 3.98
C ASP A 142 -12.84 11.36 3.03
N SER A 143 -13.60 10.99 2.01
CA SER A 143 -13.26 9.97 1.02
C SER A 143 -13.03 10.57 -0.37
N ARG A 144 -13.13 11.90 -0.54
CA ARG A 144 -13.15 12.59 -1.85
C ARG A 144 -12.24 13.81 -1.95
#